data_AF-A0A5K1F5C3-F1
#
_entry.id   AF-A0A5K1F5C3-F1
#
_cell.length_a   1.000
_cell.length_b   1.000
_cell.length_c   1.000
_cell.angle_alpha   90.00
_cell.angle_beta   90.00
_cell.angle_gamma   90.00
#
_symmetry.space_group_name_H-M   'P 1'
#
loop_
_entity.id
_entity.type
_entity.pdbx_description
1 polymer ?
#
loop_
_entity_poly.entity_id
_entity_poly.type
_entity_poly.pdbx_seq_one_letter_code
_entity_poly.pdbx_strand_id
1 'polypeptide(L)'
;RQMYEGIKEFVRNAVQANFDISPRDSKVIRIADLGCSVGPNTFYAVQSIIDAMCSTPSISQLAPAVPEFQVFFNDQIGNDFNMLFNSLRLLECRYFVAGVPGSFYERIFPTASIHFFNSAVALHWLSKAPVGASNKGRIHYYGGGPSVQAAYMNQFQADMRAFLESRAKELVEGGLLSLLF
;
A
#
# COMPACT_ATOMS: atom_id res chain seq x y z
N ARG A 1 7.28 11.57 16.00
CA ARG A 1 7.22 10.35 16.84
C ARG A 1 5.77 10.01 17.24
N GLN A 2 5.00 10.90 17.88
CA GLN A 2 3.60 10.60 18.26
C GLN A 2 2.68 10.22 17.08
N MET A 3 2.73 10.95 15.96
CA MET A 3 1.91 10.64 14.77
C MET A 3 2.20 9.25 14.19
N TYR A 4 3.48 8.85 14.18
CA TYR A 4 3.90 7.55 13.68
C TYR A 4 3.42 6.39 14.56
N GLU A 5 3.49 6.56 15.89
CA GLU A 5 2.95 5.56 16.82
C GLU A 5 1.42 5.47 16.73
N GLY A 6 0.71 6.59 16.52
CA GLY A 6 -0.73 6.59 16.26
C GLY A 6 -1.10 5.81 14.99
N ILE A 7 -0.32 5.97 13.90
CA ILE A 7 -0.55 5.21 12.66
C ILE A 7 -0.30 3.71 12.88
N LYS A 8 0.77 3.34 13.58
CA LYS A 8 1.03 1.94 13.93
C LYS A 8 -0.10 1.32 14.74
N GLU A 9 -0.62 2.06 15.71
CA GLU A 9 -1.72 1.59 16.55
C GLU A 9 -3.02 1.44 15.76
N PHE A 10 -3.32 2.37 14.87
CA PHE A 10 -4.44 2.25 13.94
C PHE A 10 -4.32 0.98 13.07
N VAL A 11 -3.16 0.76 12.44
CA VAL A 11 -2.92 -0.45 11.62
C VAL A 11 -3.04 -1.71 12.46
N ARG A 12 -2.46 -1.72 13.68
CA ARG A 12 -2.53 -2.87 14.59
C ARG A 12 -3.97 -3.21 14.94
N ASN A 13 -4.76 -2.23 15.34
CA ASN A 13 -6.16 -2.44 15.72
C ASN A 13 -6.99 -2.92 14.53
N ALA A 14 -6.76 -2.35 13.34
CA ALA A 14 -7.43 -2.77 12.12
C ALA A 14 -7.09 -4.23 11.75
N VAL A 15 -5.82 -4.62 11.84
CA VAL A 15 -5.38 -6.01 11.61
C VAL A 15 -5.99 -6.95 12.66
N GLN A 16 -5.93 -6.60 13.95
CA GLN A 16 -6.47 -7.46 15.02
C GLN A 16 -7.99 -7.66 14.91
N ALA A 17 -8.73 -6.66 14.45
CA ALA A 17 -10.18 -6.73 14.34
C ALA A 17 -10.67 -7.44 13.07
N ASN A 18 -9.89 -7.41 11.98
CA ASN A 18 -10.39 -7.81 10.66
C ASN A 18 -9.54 -8.89 9.96
N PHE A 19 -8.33 -9.18 10.43
CA PHE A 19 -7.48 -10.18 9.80
C PHE A 19 -7.77 -11.58 10.35
N ASP A 20 -8.62 -12.32 9.66
CA ASP A 20 -9.03 -13.69 10.03
C ASP A 20 -8.62 -14.74 8.99
N ILE A 21 -7.64 -14.42 8.14
CA ILE A 21 -7.14 -15.39 7.16
C ILE A 21 -6.36 -16.48 7.91
N SER A 22 -6.85 -17.72 7.86
CA SER A 22 -6.18 -18.85 8.47
C SER A 22 -4.94 -19.25 7.65
N PRO A 23 -3.76 -19.38 8.26
CA PRO A 23 -2.57 -19.92 7.59
C PRO A 23 -2.70 -21.40 7.18
N ARG A 24 -3.80 -22.08 7.56
CA ARG A 24 -4.16 -23.39 6.97
C ARG A 24 -4.54 -23.27 5.50
N ASP A 25 -5.04 -22.11 5.08
CA ASP A 25 -5.49 -21.83 3.73
C ASP A 25 -4.36 -21.29 2.83
N SER A 26 -3.32 -20.69 3.42
CA SER A 26 -2.12 -20.25 2.71
C SER A 26 -0.86 -20.32 3.58
N LYS A 27 0.17 -21.03 3.09
CA LYS A 27 1.50 -21.07 3.73
C LYS A 27 2.28 -19.76 3.58
N VAL A 28 1.86 -18.89 2.67
CA VAL A 28 2.52 -17.61 2.36
C VAL A 28 1.52 -16.46 2.43
N ILE A 29 1.76 -15.52 3.33
CA ILE A 29 1.00 -14.27 3.41
C ILE A 29 1.68 -13.23 2.52
N ARG A 30 0.95 -12.74 1.53
CA ARG A 30 1.43 -11.75 0.55
C ARG A 30 0.96 -10.35 0.91
N ILE A 31 1.91 -9.45 1.09
CA ILE A 31 1.69 -8.04 1.40
C ILE A 31 2.21 -7.20 0.24
N ALA A 32 1.52 -6.14 -0.14
CA ALA A 32 2.01 -5.18 -1.12
C ALA A 32 1.96 -3.75 -0.56
N ASP A 33 3.10 -3.06 -0.60
CA ASP A 33 3.20 -1.63 -0.31
C ASP A 33 3.21 -0.84 -1.61
N LEU A 34 2.21 0.01 -1.80
CA LEU A 34 1.93 0.72 -3.03
C LEU A 34 2.35 2.19 -2.90
N GLY A 35 3.31 2.60 -3.72
CA GLY A 35 4.01 3.88 -3.59
C GLY A 35 5.13 3.82 -2.56
N CYS A 36 6.00 2.80 -2.65
CA CYS A 36 7.04 2.52 -1.66
C CYS A 36 8.20 3.52 -1.67
N SER A 37 8.39 4.27 -2.77
CA SER A 37 9.54 5.13 -3.01
C SER A 37 10.87 4.37 -2.84
N VAL A 38 11.90 5.03 -2.30
CA VAL A 38 13.28 4.52 -2.19
C VAL A 38 13.79 4.40 -0.75
N GLY A 39 13.10 5.05 0.20
CA GLY A 39 13.57 5.24 1.57
C GLY A 39 13.16 4.12 2.53
N PRO A 40 13.72 4.10 3.76
CA PRO A 40 13.50 2.99 4.70
C PRO A 40 12.10 2.95 5.32
N ASN A 41 11.27 3.99 5.12
CA ASN A 41 9.94 4.10 5.69
C ASN A 41 9.02 2.93 5.31
N THR A 42 9.12 2.46 4.06
CA THR A 42 8.33 1.32 3.56
C THR A 42 8.61 0.05 4.37
N PHE A 43 9.88 -0.23 4.69
CA PHE A 43 10.26 -1.41 5.48
C PHE A 43 9.74 -1.35 6.90
N TYR A 44 9.75 -0.17 7.54
CA TYR A 44 9.20 -0.01 8.88
C TYR A 44 7.68 -0.14 8.92
N ALA A 45 6.99 0.38 7.89
CA ALA A 45 5.54 0.22 7.74
C ALA A 45 5.18 -1.27 7.59
N VAL A 46 5.83 -1.96 6.67
CA VAL A 46 5.65 -3.40 6.43
C VAL A 46 5.97 -4.23 7.67
N GLN A 47 7.08 -3.96 8.36
CA GLN A 47 7.42 -4.67 9.59
C GLN A 47 6.33 -4.49 10.66
N SER A 48 5.79 -3.28 10.80
CA SER A 48 4.71 -3.00 11.76
C SER A 48 3.43 -3.77 11.41
N ILE A 49 3.12 -3.93 10.12
CA ILE A 49 1.98 -4.74 9.64
C ILE A 49 2.21 -6.22 9.97
N ILE A 50 3.40 -6.76 9.67
CA ILE A 50 3.74 -8.17 9.94
C ILE A 50 3.69 -8.45 11.44
N ASP A 51 4.24 -7.56 12.28
CA ASP A 51 4.21 -7.72 13.73
C ASP A 51 2.77 -7.70 14.27
N ALA A 52 1.90 -6.84 13.71
CA ALA A 52 0.48 -6.82 14.04
C ALA A 52 -0.21 -8.13 13.64
N MET A 53 0.06 -8.66 12.43
CA MET A 53 -0.48 -9.93 11.96
C MET A 53 -0.02 -11.09 12.85
N CYS A 54 1.27 -11.18 13.15
CA CYS A 54 1.83 -12.22 14.03
C CYS A 54 1.24 -12.19 15.44
N SER A 55 0.74 -11.04 15.89
CA SER A 55 0.09 -10.87 17.20
C SER A 55 -1.39 -11.28 17.21
N THR A 56 -1.98 -11.61 16.05
CA THR A 56 -3.37 -12.09 15.97
C THR A 56 -3.49 -13.52 16.48
N PRO A 57 -4.64 -13.92 17.05
CA PRO A 57 -4.86 -15.30 17.47
C PRO A 57 -4.71 -16.32 16.33
N SER A 58 -5.12 -15.96 15.11
CA SER A 58 -5.07 -16.82 13.92
C SER A 58 -3.64 -17.22 13.52
N ILE A 59 -2.63 -16.38 13.81
CA ILE A 59 -1.22 -16.68 13.56
C ILE A 59 -0.48 -17.12 14.82
N SER A 60 -0.66 -16.42 15.95
CA SER A 60 0.10 -16.67 17.18
C SER A 60 -0.10 -18.07 17.76
N GLN A 61 -1.27 -18.68 17.56
CA GLN A 61 -1.58 -20.04 18.02
C GLN A 61 -0.99 -21.15 17.15
N LEU A 62 -0.35 -20.83 16.03
CA LEU A 62 0.21 -21.82 15.09
C LEU A 62 1.65 -22.22 15.38
N ALA A 63 2.28 -21.65 16.41
CA ALA A 63 3.66 -21.99 16.75
C ALA A 63 3.81 -23.52 16.91
N PRO A 64 4.80 -24.17 16.24
CA PRO A 64 5.96 -23.58 15.56
C PRO A 64 5.80 -23.26 14.05
N ALA A 65 4.64 -23.49 13.44
CA ALA A 65 4.39 -23.35 12.00
C ALA A 65 3.87 -21.96 11.58
N VAL A 66 4.66 -20.90 11.84
CA VAL A 66 4.33 -19.53 11.42
C VAL A 66 4.38 -19.43 9.88
N PRO A 67 3.44 -18.73 9.22
CA PRO A 67 3.46 -18.55 7.77
C PRO A 67 4.70 -17.76 7.31
N GLU A 68 5.13 -18.02 6.08
CA GLU A 68 6.12 -17.17 5.42
C GLU A 68 5.46 -15.87 4.95
N PHE A 69 6.22 -14.77 4.98
CA PHE A 69 5.75 -13.48 4.49
C PHE A 69 6.49 -13.12 3.19
N GLN A 70 5.73 -12.72 2.18
CA GLN A 70 6.24 -12.18 0.92
C GLN A 70 5.72 -10.76 0.74
N VAL A 71 6.64 -9.82 0.52
CA VAL A 71 6.35 -8.40 0.42
C VAL A 71 6.69 -7.90 -0.98
N PHE A 72 5.73 -7.23 -1.60
CA PHE A 72 5.89 -6.57 -2.88
C PHE A 72 5.99 -5.06 -2.67
N PHE A 73 7.10 -4.47 -3.08
CA PHE A 73 7.29 -3.03 -3.11
C PHE A 73 6.93 -2.51 -4.50
N ASN A 74 5.81 -1.81 -4.60
CA ASN A 74 5.33 -1.24 -5.85
C ASN A 74 5.60 0.27 -5.89
N ASP A 75 6.10 0.72 -7.04
CA ASP A 75 6.17 2.13 -7.38
C ASP A 75 6.19 2.28 -8.92
N GLN A 76 6.21 3.51 -9.40
CA GLN A 76 6.33 3.85 -10.80
C GLN A 76 7.59 3.23 -11.42
N ILE A 77 7.55 2.97 -12.73
CA ILE A 77 8.69 2.40 -13.47
C ILE A 77 9.96 3.25 -13.30
N GLY A 78 9.81 4.57 -13.14
CA GLY A 78 10.93 5.49 -12.92
C GLY A 78 11.47 5.54 -11.50
N ASN A 79 10.92 4.77 -10.55
CA ASN A 79 11.43 4.72 -9.18
C ASN A 79 12.83 4.07 -9.14
N ASP A 80 13.67 4.53 -8.22
CA ASP A 80 15.01 3.95 -8.03
C ASP A 80 14.94 2.72 -7.11
N PHE A 81 14.51 1.59 -7.69
CA PHE A 81 14.50 0.30 -6.99
C PHE A 81 15.90 -0.15 -6.55
N ASN A 82 16.97 0.31 -7.21
CA ASN A 82 18.34 -0.02 -6.78
C ASN A 82 18.64 0.62 -5.42
N MET A 83 18.26 1.89 -5.24
CA MET A 83 18.38 2.58 -3.96
C MET A 83 17.51 1.93 -2.87
N LEU A 84 16.28 1.54 -3.21
CA LEU A 84 15.40 0.80 -2.31
C LEU A 84 16.05 -0.51 -1.83
N PHE A 85 16.55 -1.34 -2.76
CA PHE A 85 17.14 -2.64 -2.42
C PHE A 85 18.51 -2.54 -1.77
N ASN A 86 19.26 -1.46 -1.99
CA ASN A 86 20.46 -1.19 -1.20
C ASN A 86 20.13 -0.86 0.26
N SER A 87 19.01 -0.18 0.51
CA SER A 87 18.54 0.15 1.86
C SER A 87 18.07 -1.09 2.65
N LEU A 88 17.56 -2.13 1.96
CA LEU A 88 17.22 -3.42 2.57
C LEU A 88 18.42 -4.09 3.25
N ARG A 89 19.64 -3.94 2.71
CA ARG A 89 20.85 -4.56 3.29
C ARG A 89 21.15 -4.08 4.71
N LEU A 90 20.57 -2.95 5.11
CA LEU A 90 20.73 -2.35 6.42
C LEU A 90 19.68 -2.86 7.43
N LEU A 91 18.76 -3.73 7.01
CA LEU A 91 17.65 -4.21 7.82
C LEU A 91 17.59 -5.74 7.84
N GLU A 92 17.47 -6.31 9.03
CA GLU A 92 17.18 -7.74 9.20
C GLU A 92 15.67 -7.98 9.02
N CYS A 93 15.24 -8.16 7.76
CA CYS A 93 13.84 -8.45 7.44
C CYS A 93 13.57 -9.96 7.54
N ARG A 94 12.52 -10.35 8.27
CA ARG A 94 12.06 -11.75 8.37
C ARG A 94 11.03 -12.12 7.29
N TYR A 95 11.17 -11.53 6.11
CA TYR A 95 10.24 -11.69 4.98
C TYR A 95 10.96 -11.63 3.64
N PHE A 96 10.39 -12.28 2.63
CA PHE A 96 10.88 -12.26 1.26
C PHE A 96 10.39 -11.02 0.53
N VAL A 97 11.18 -10.47 -0.38
CA VAL A 97 10.89 -9.19 -1.03
C VAL A 97 10.90 -9.31 -2.55
N ALA A 98 10.07 -8.51 -3.21
CA ALA A 98 10.08 -8.33 -4.65
C ALA A 98 9.71 -6.88 -5.01
N GLY A 99 10.28 -6.34 -6.09
CA GLY A 99 9.85 -5.07 -6.67
C GLY A 99 8.80 -5.29 -7.75
N VAL A 100 7.81 -4.40 -7.81
CA VAL A 100 6.73 -4.43 -8.81
C VAL A 100 6.65 -3.05 -9.48
N PRO A 101 7.34 -2.84 -10.62
CA PRO A 101 7.28 -1.57 -11.32
C PRO A 101 5.93 -1.43 -12.04
N GLY A 102 5.25 -0.29 -11.84
CA GLY A 102 3.99 0.01 -12.52
C GLY A 102 3.08 0.92 -11.73
N SER A 103 2.11 1.53 -12.41
CA SER A 103 1.11 2.36 -11.77
C SER A 103 0.14 1.53 -10.95
N PHE A 104 0.00 1.85 -9.67
CA PHE A 104 -1.07 1.34 -8.81
C PHE A 104 -2.49 1.76 -9.24
N TYR A 105 -2.68 2.62 -10.24
CA TYR A 105 -4.01 2.87 -10.81
C TYR A 105 -4.45 1.77 -11.78
N GLU A 106 -3.55 0.82 -12.09
CA GLU A 106 -3.78 -0.31 -12.97
C GLU A 106 -3.68 -1.65 -12.22
N ARG A 107 -3.91 -2.75 -12.95
CA ARG A 107 -3.68 -4.11 -12.45
C ARG A 107 -2.18 -4.42 -12.47
N ILE A 108 -1.65 -4.81 -11.31
CA ILE A 108 -0.24 -5.12 -11.10
C ILE A 108 -0.03 -6.48 -10.43
N PHE A 109 -1.10 -7.14 -9.98
CA PHE A 109 -1.06 -8.48 -9.40
C PHE A 109 -2.08 -9.44 -10.04
N PRO A 110 -1.84 -10.77 -9.98
CA PRO A 110 -2.84 -11.78 -10.31
C PRO A 110 -4.09 -11.65 -9.43
N THR A 111 -5.21 -12.15 -9.95
CA THR A 111 -6.49 -12.16 -9.23
C THR A 111 -6.37 -12.96 -7.93
N ALA A 112 -6.95 -12.44 -6.84
CA ALA A 112 -6.99 -13.09 -5.52
C ALA A 112 -5.62 -13.63 -5.06
N SER A 113 -4.60 -12.78 -5.08
CA SER A 113 -3.22 -13.16 -4.74
C SER A 113 -2.63 -12.39 -3.57
N ILE A 114 -3.15 -11.21 -3.25
CA ILE A 114 -2.63 -10.33 -2.20
C ILE A 114 -3.54 -10.38 -0.98
N HIS A 115 -2.94 -10.56 0.20
CA HIS A 115 -3.64 -10.67 1.48
C HIS A 115 -3.79 -9.31 2.16
N PHE A 116 -2.80 -8.43 1.95
CA PHE A 116 -2.81 -7.11 2.54
C PHE A 116 -2.19 -6.08 1.59
N PHE A 117 -2.92 -5.01 1.30
CA PHE A 117 -2.38 -3.83 0.64
C PHE A 117 -2.15 -2.71 1.66
N ASN A 118 -0.99 -2.06 1.56
CA ASN A 118 -0.71 -0.81 2.23
C ASN A 118 -0.48 0.28 1.16
N SER A 119 -0.99 1.48 1.39
CA SER A 119 -0.65 2.65 0.60
C SER A 119 -0.62 3.87 1.52
N ALA A 120 0.57 4.44 1.71
CA ALA A 120 0.77 5.57 2.60
C ALA A 120 1.33 6.79 1.86
N VAL A 121 0.57 7.88 1.87
CA VAL A 121 0.97 9.19 1.31
C VAL A 121 1.33 9.08 -0.18
N ALA A 122 0.62 8.22 -0.92
CA ALA A 122 0.84 7.98 -2.35
C ALA A 122 -0.39 8.34 -3.21
N LEU A 123 -1.61 8.10 -2.71
CA LEU A 123 -2.85 8.28 -3.47
C LEU A 123 -3.23 9.74 -3.79
N HIS A 124 -2.54 10.71 -3.21
CA HIS A 124 -2.72 12.13 -3.56
C HIS A 124 -2.08 12.49 -4.91
N TRP A 125 -1.20 11.65 -5.44
CA TRP A 125 -0.60 11.81 -6.76
C TRP A 125 -1.54 11.33 -7.86
N LEU A 126 -2.14 12.27 -8.58
CA LEU A 126 -3.01 11.94 -9.72
C LEU A 126 -2.25 11.20 -10.82
N SER A 127 -2.94 10.34 -11.56
CA SER A 127 -2.36 9.59 -12.68
C SER A 127 -1.90 10.50 -13.83
N LYS A 128 -2.53 11.67 -13.96
CA LYS A 128 -2.23 12.69 -14.96
C LYS A 128 -2.73 14.06 -14.51
N ALA A 129 -2.19 15.11 -15.15
CA ALA A 129 -2.68 16.46 -14.95
C ALA A 129 -4.17 16.58 -15.36
N PRO A 130 -5.03 17.21 -14.54
CA PRO A 130 -6.43 17.41 -14.88
C PRO A 130 -6.61 18.23 -16.15
N VAL A 131 -7.46 17.74 -17.06
CA VAL A 131 -7.78 18.40 -18.33
C VAL A 131 -9.03 19.28 -18.16
N GLY A 132 -9.11 20.39 -18.89
CA GLY A 132 -10.35 21.18 -18.99
C GLY A 132 -10.44 22.40 -18.07
N ALA A 133 -9.36 22.80 -17.38
CA ALA A 133 -9.34 24.02 -16.60
C ALA A 133 -8.01 24.80 -16.74
N SER A 134 -8.10 26.05 -17.20
CA SER A 134 -6.96 26.96 -17.32
C SER A 134 -6.57 27.51 -15.94
N ASN A 135 -5.56 26.93 -15.30
CA ASN A 135 -5.06 27.37 -14.00
C ASN A 135 -3.92 28.39 -14.12
N LYS A 136 -4.16 29.52 -14.80
CA LYS A 136 -3.11 30.52 -15.08
C LYS A 136 -2.43 31.00 -13.78
N GLY A 137 -1.10 30.95 -13.78
CA GLY A 137 -0.25 31.39 -12.67
C GLY A 137 -0.21 30.46 -11.46
N ARG A 138 -0.77 29.24 -11.56
CA ARG A 138 -0.79 28.26 -10.46
C ARG A 138 -0.53 26.85 -10.97
N ILE A 139 0.04 26.01 -10.11
CA ILE A 139 0.39 24.62 -10.44
C ILE A 139 -0.56 23.60 -9.81
N HIS A 140 -1.48 24.02 -8.94
CA HIS A 140 -2.40 23.16 -8.19
C HIS A 140 -3.78 23.80 -8.00
N TYR A 141 -4.78 23.03 -7.56
CA TYR A 141 -6.16 23.53 -7.42
C TYR A 141 -6.36 24.57 -6.32
N TYR A 142 -5.43 24.68 -5.36
CA TYR A 142 -5.53 25.61 -4.25
C TYR A 142 -5.54 27.07 -4.75
N GLY A 143 -6.56 27.82 -4.36
CA GLY A 143 -6.78 29.19 -4.85
C GLY A 143 -7.20 29.26 -6.33
N GLY A 144 -7.45 28.12 -6.98
CA GLY A 144 -8.05 28.02 -8.31
C GLY A 144 -9.56 28.21 -8.26
N GLY A 145 -10.14 28.64 -9.38
CA GLY A 145 -11.59 28.80 -9.52
C GLY A 145 -12.34 27.46 -9.52
N PRO A 146 -13.69 27.48 -9.46
CA PRO A 146 -14.51 26.27 -9.37
C PRO A 146 -14.24 25.23 -10.46
N SER A 147 -13.95 25.66 -11.70
CA SER A 147 -13.62 24.75 -12.81
C SER A 147 -12.32 23.99 -12.59
N VAL A 148 -11.31 24.63 -11.99
CA VAL A 148 -10.04 23.97 -11.64
C VAL A 148 -10.26 22.95 -10.53
N GLN A 149 -10.98 23.32 -9.47
CA GLN A 149 -11.28 22.41 -8.37
C GLN A 149 -12.09 21.20 -8.85
N ALA A 150 -13.10 21.42 -9.70
CA ALA A 150 -13.88 20.35 -10.31
C ALA A 150 -13.03 19.43 -11.19
N ALA A 151 -12.10 19.98 -11.99
CA ALA A 151 -11.21 19.17 -12.81
C ALA A 151 -10.32 18.25 -11.96
N TYR A 152 -9.73 18.77 -10.88
CA TYR A 152 -8.93 17.97 -9.95
C TYR A 152 -9.77 16.89 -9.24
N MET A 153 -10.97 17.26 -8.76
CA MET A 153 -11.88 16.31 -8.13
C MET A 153 -12.28 15.18 -9.08
N ASN A 154 -12.65 15.51 -10.32
CA ASN A 154 -13.03 14.51 -11.33
C ASN A 154 -11.87 13.54 -11.63
N GLN A 155 -10.64 14.06 -11.75
CA GLN A 155 -9.47 13.23 -11.98
C GLN A 155 -9.18 12.32 -10.78
N PHE A 156 -9.22 12.86 -9.55
CA PHE A 156 -9.05 12.08 -8.32
C PHE A 156 -10.11 10.97 -8.19
N GLN A 157 -11.37 11.27 -8.50
CA GLN A 157 -12.45 10.28 -8.47
C GLN A 157 -12.25 9.16 -9.50
N ALA A 158 -11.80 9.51 -10.72
CA ALA A 158 -11.49 8.52 -11.74
C ALA A 158 -10.32 7.62 -11.31
N ASP A 159 -9.27 8.22 -10.75
CA ASP A 159 -8.08 7.53 -10.26
C ASP A 159 -8.41 6.61 -9.07
N MET A 160 -9.15 7.08 -8.08
CA MET A 160 -9.59 6.29 -6.94
C MET A 160 -10.51 5.13 -7.35
N ARG A 161 -11.38 5.33 -8.34
CA ARG A 161 -12.20 4.24 -8.88
C ARG A 161 -11.31 3.17 -9.51
N ALA A 162 -10.39 3.56 -10.40
CA ALA A 162 -9.49 2.62 -11.06
C ALA A 162 -8.60 1.86 -10.06
N PHE A 163 -8.10 2.57 -9.04
CA PHE A 163 -7.36 1.98 -7.93
C PHE A 163 -8.19 0.90 -7.20
N LEU A 164 -9.37 1.27 -6.68
CA LEU A 164 -10.21 0.36 -5.89
C LEU A 164 -10.69 -0.84 -6.72
N GLU A 165 -11.08 -0.63 -7.98
CA GLU A 165 -11.48 -1.72 -8.89
C GLU A 165 -10.34 -2.69 -9.17
N SER A 166 -9.11 -2.18 -9.29
CA SER A 166 -7.93 -3.03 -9.49
C SER A 166 -7.59 -3.80 -8.21
N ARG A 167 -7.56 -3.12 -7.05
CA ARG A 167 -7.27 -3.76 -5.75
C ARG A 167 -8.31 -4.81 -5.38
N ALA A 168 -9.59 -4.55 -5.61
CA ALA A 168 -10.67 -5.50 -5.30
C ALA A 168 -10.52 -6.82 -6.06
N LYS A 169 -9.98 -6.81 -7.29
CA LYS A 169 -9.72 -8.04 -8.06
C LYS A 169 -8.49 -8.81 -7.57
N GLU A 170 -7.51 -8.10 -7.03
CA GLU A 170 -6.21 -8.66 -6.64
C GLU A 170 -6.21 -9.18 -5.21
N LEU A 171 -7.08 -8.62 -4.36
CA LEU A 171 -7.25 -9.00 -2.97
C LEU A 171 -7.90 -10.38 -2.85
N VAL A 172 -7.38 -11.21 -1.95
CA VAL A 172 -8.03 -12.46 -1.55
C VAL A 172 -9.32 -12.17 -0.78
N GLU A 173 -10.21 -13.17 -0.70
CA GLU A 173 -11.33 -13.10 0.22
C GLU A 173 -10.84 -12.95 1.68
N GLY A 174 -11.42 -12.01 2.42
CA GLY A 174 -10.97 -11.65 3.77
C GLY A 174 -9.67 -10.83 3.83
N GLY A 175 -9.08 -10.45 2.69
CA GLY A 175 -7.92 -9.57 2.66
C GLY A 175 -8.24 -8.14 3.09
N LEU A 176 -7.19 -7.38 3.42
CA LEU A 176 -7.32 -6.01 3.92
C LEU A 176 -6.60 -4.99 3.01
N LEU A 177 -7.12 -3.77 2.98
CA LEU A 177 -6.54 -2.62 2.30
C LEU A 177 -6.43 -1.46 3.29
N SER A 178 -5.21 -1.03 3.60
CA SER A 178 -4.93 0.13 4.44
C SER A 178 -4.53 1.33 3.60
N LEU A 179 -5.24 2.44 3.78
CA LEU A 179 -5.02 3.69 3.06
C LEU A 179 -4.73 4.82 4.05
N LEU A 180 -3.60 5.48 3.85
CA LEU A 180 -3.24 6.73 4.50
C LEU A 180 -3.00 7.78 3.42
N PHE A 181 -3.78 8.87 3.43
CA PHE A 181 -3.74 9.97 2.46
C PHE A 181 -3.57 11.32 3.16
#